data_AF-A0A1I1TZ68-F1
#
_entry.id   AF-A0A1I1TZ68-F1
#
_cell.length_a   1.000
_cell.length_b   1.000
_cell.length_c   1.000
_cell.angle_alpha   90.00
_cell.angle_beta   90.00
_cell.angle_gamma   90.00
#
_symmetry.space_group_name_H-M   'P 1'
#
loop_
_entity.id
_entity.type
_entity.pdbx_description
1 polymer ?
#
loop_
_entity_poly.entity_id
_entity_poly.type
_entity_poly.pdbx_seq_one_letter_code
_entity_poly.pdbx_strand_id
1 'polypeptide(L)'
;MRRPVRNLVVVLALAGVAGCKASASLNVSTPPVDGSADKPIVRAQVTIVRHGDKLDYENGEIEFETGSAALLGGGTDEILDRYAAVLKQYPDLKIRVEGHTDSRGSTKSNQELSEQRAKSIRNALIRRGVASERLDARGFGESQPERVEPPACRNRSEDTVPEAKLAECQEIWTANRRAGFIVTEGGGSLPADGAVASAPEPEPVPEARPSKRPPDWALRLFGGYTLMYPNNDFHGGHFGVGVHASQRFGARDRGYIGGGPRLHYRGVRGRQHGLVPYDIGTHYIGPEGNFLIGGGNERIVGLFSLRLGLGAAITHGTLRGVDFAGWLLGGPMVLGKISERWSLGGHAEFGIAGGVGSVAFTTEIGINAAWHFGRGRRKGI
;
A
#
# COMPACT_ATOMS: atom_id res chain seq x y z
N MET A 1 -13.91 66.38 34.81
CA MET A 1 -13.57 65.10 35.50
C MET A 1 -14.25 63.96 34.76
N ARG A 2 -13.46 63.00 34.26
CA ARG A 2 -13.86 61.90 33.38
C ARG A 2 -14.10 60.62 34.20
N ARG A 3 -15.16 59.87 33.86
CA ARG A 3 -15.44 58.52 34.39
C ARG A 3 -14.49 57.48 33.78
N PRO A 4 -14.20 56.38 34.50
CA PRO A 4 -13.92 55.10 33.88
C PRO A 4 -14.95 54.03 34.26
N VAL A 5 -14.98 53.04 33.38
CA VAL A 5 -15.98 52.00 33.15
C VAL A 5 -15.71 50.78 34.04
N ARG A 6 -16.80 50.12 34.48
CA ARG A 6 -16.81 48.87 35.24
C ARG A 6 -16.31 47.69 34.39
N ASN A 7 -15.41 46.89 34.94
CA ASN A 7 -15.07 45.55 34.46
C ASN A 7 -16.30 44.65 34.49
N LEU A 8 -16.71 44.14 33.34
CA LEU A 8 -17.67 43.05 33.20
C LEU A 8 -16.89 41.79 32.80
N VAL A 9 -16.75 40.87 33.76
CA VAL A 9 -16.31 39.50 33.50
C VAL A 9 -17.50 38.77 32.87
N VAL A 10 -17.37 38.41 31.59
CA VAL A 10 -18.33 37.52 30.93
C VAL A 10 -17.83 36.09 31.10
N VAL A 11 -18.46 35.38 32.04
CA VAL A 11 -18.48 33.92 32.11
C VAL A 11 -19.35 33.45 30.95
N LEU A 12 -18.75 32.86 29.91
CA LEU A 12 -19.53 32.23 28.84
C LEU A 12 -19.96 30.84 29.31
N ALA A 13 -21.27 30.70 29.48
CA ALA A 13 -21.95 29.50 29.91
C ALA A 13 -21.73 28.34 28.93
N LEU A 14 -21.35 27.19 29.49
CA LEU A 14 -21.51 25.86 28.88
C LEU A 14 -23.00 25.62 28.65
N ALA A 15 -23.47 25.89 27.43
CA ALA A 15 -24.76 25.41 26.99
C ALA A 15 -24.66 23.90 26.77
N GLY A 16 -25.30 23.15 27.67
CA GLY A 16 -25.54 21.73 27.50
C GLY A 16 -26.39 21.49 26.26
N VAL A 17 -25.81 20.81 25.28
CA VAL A 17 -26.58 20.13 24.24
C VAL A 17 -26.76 18.69 24.69
N ALA A 18 -28.03 18.31 24.75
CA ALA A 18 -28.56 17.05 25.21
C ALA A 18 -27.81 15.84 24.61
N GLY A 19 -27.59 14.84 25.45
CA GLY A 19 -27.11 13.54 25.04
C GLY A 19 -28.09 12.89 24.08
N CYS A 20 -27.77 12.91 22.79
CA CYS A 20 -28.20 11.88 21.87
C CYS A 20 -27.14 10.77 21.93
N LYS A 21 -27.43 9.70 22.68
CA LYS A 21 -26.72 8.41 22.55
C LYS A 21 -27.04 7.83 21.16
N ALA A 22 -26.41 8.34 20.12
CA ALA A 22 -26.31 7.63 18.85
C ALA A 22 -24.93 6.98 18.83
N SER A 23 -24.80 5.86 19.57
CA SER A 23 -23.78 4.88 19.21
C SER A 23 -24.22 4.32 17.87
N ALA A 24 -23.60 4.79 16.78
CA ALA A 24 -23.64 4.06 15.52
C ALA A 24 -22.78 2.81 15.71
N SER A 25 -23.34 1.81 16.39
CA SER A 25 -22.89 0.44 16.28
C SER A 25 -23.16 0.01 14.85
N LEU A 26 -22.12 0.02 14.01
CA LEU A 26 -22.10 -0.81 12.82
C LEU A 26 -22.25 -2.27 13.29
N ASN A 27 -23.49 -2.76 13.34
CA ASN A 27 -23.75 -4.19 13.38
C ASN A 27 -23.34 -4.75 12.02
N VAL A 28 -22.04 -4.97 11.85
CA VAL A 28 -21.55 -5.99 10.93
C VAL A 28 -21.95 -7.30 11.60
N SER A 29 -23.05 -7.87 11.15
CA SER A 29 -23.47 -9.21 11.51
C SER A 29 -22.46 -10.19 10.91
N THR A 30 -21.32 -10.38 11.59
CA THR A 30 -20.49 -11.55 11.35
C THR A 30 -21.33 -12.76 11.74
N PRO A 31 -21.52 -13.76 10.86
CA PRO A 31 -22.11 -15.02 11.29
C PRO A 31 -21.28 -15.56 12.47
N PRO A 32 -21.93 -16.23 13.45
CA PRO A 32 -21.24 -16.72 14.63
C PRO A 32 -20.14 -17.69 14.17
N VAL A 33 -18.89 -17.30 14.42
CA VAL A 33 -17.76 -18.21 14.28
C VAL A 33 -17.89 -19.17 15.44
N ASP A 34 -18.51 -20.31 15.19
CA ASP A 34 -18.49 -21.44 16.11
C ASP A 34 -17.03 -21.71 16.50
N GLY A 35 -16.78 -21.64 17.80
CA GLY A 35 -15.48 -21.91 18.43
C GLY A 35 -15.10 -23.38 18.38
N SER A 36 -15.09 -23.96 17.18
CA SER A 36 -14.33 -25.17 16.92
C SER A 36 -12.87 -24.76 16.84
N ALA A 37 -12.08 -25.21 17.81
CA ALA A 37 -10.64 -25.08 17.85
C ALA A 37 -10.04 -25.29 16.46
N ASP A 38 -9.44 -24.22 15.92
CA ASP A 38 -8.61 -24.25 14.73
C ASP A 38 -7.43 -25.18 15.07
N LYS A 39 -7.56 -26.47 14.72
CA LYS A 39 -6.38 -27.29 14.49
C LYS A 39 -5.63 -26.55 13.38
N PRO A 40 -4.36 -26.17 13.57
CA PRO A 40 -3.61 -25.55 12.50
C PRO A 40 -3.65 -26.50 11.31
N ILE A 41 -4.30 -26.06 10.23
CA ILE A 41 -4.16 -26.72 8.94
C ILE A 41 -2.70 -26.48 8.56
N VAL A 42 -1.84 -27.46 8.83
CA VAL A 42 -0.46 -27.46 8.37
C VAL A 42 -0.54 -27.53 6.84
N ARG A 43 -0.54 -26.39 6.18
CA ARG A 43 -0.21 -26.35 4.75
C ARG A 43 1.19 -26.91 4.63
N ALA A 44 1.35 -27.97 3.85
CA ALA A 44 2.66 -28.51 3.55
C ALA A 44 3.51 -27.35 2.97
N GLN A 45 4.60 -27.01 3.66
CA GLN A 45 5.42 -25.88 3.25
C GLN A 45 6.12 -26.19 1.92
N VAL A 46 6.29 -25.16 1.10
CA VAL A 46 7.06 -25.30 -0.15
C VAL A 46 8.52 -25.63 0.20
N THR A 47 9.06 -26.67 -0.44
CA THR A 47 10.48 -27.04 -0.30
C THR A 47 11.18 -27.09 -1.64
N ILE A 48 12.48 -26.82 -1.66
CA ILE A 48 13.32 -26.93 -2.86
C ILE A 48 14.21 -28.17 -2.71
N VAL A 49 14.10 -29.12 -3.63
CA VAL A 49 14.82 -30.39 -3.61
C VAL A 49 15.77 -30.46 -4.80
N ARG A 50 16.98 -30.96 -4.58
CA ARG A 50 17.96 -31.14 -5.65
C ARG A 50 17.76 -32.49 -6.35
N HIS A 51 17.66 -32.46 -7.68
CA HIS A 51 17.74 -33.64 -8.54
C HIS A 51 18.82 -33.44 -9.61
N GLY A 52 20.07 -33.83 -9.28
CA GLY A 52 21.22 -33.59 -10.14
C GLY A 52 21.48 -32.09 -10.30
N ASP A 53 21.34 -31.60 -11.53
CA ASP A 53 21.46 -30.17 -11.85
C ASP A 53 20.13 -29.42 -11.75
N LYS A 54 19.02 -30.11 -11.48
CA LYS A 54 17.70 -29.50 -11.35
C LYS A 54 17.40 -29.18 -9.89
N LEU A 55 16.84 -28.01 -9.65
CA LEU A 55 16.20 -27.66 -8.38
C LEU A 55 14.69 -27.70 -8.62
N ASP A 56 14.02 -28.66 -7.98
CA ASP A 56 12.58 -28.80 -8.06
C ASP A 56 11.92 -28.22 -6.82
N TYR A 57 10.71 -27.66 -7.00
CA TYR A 57 9.87 -27.23 -5.90
C TYR A 57 8.79 -28.29 -5.62
N GLU A 58 8.57 -28.59 -4.36
CA GLU A 58 7.50 -29.48 -3.90
C GLU A 58 6.47 -28.71 -3.08
N ASN A 59 5.22 -29.19 -3.04
CA ASN A 59 4.10 -28.62 -2.29
C ASN A 59 3.70 -27.19 -2.72
N GLY A 60 3.89 -26.83 -3.99
CA GLY A 60 3.45 -25.57 -4.56
C GLY A 60 3.36 -25.61 -6.08
N GLU A 61 2.76 -24.59 -6.67
CA GLU A 61 2.69 -24.38 -8.12
C GLU A 61 3.04 -22.92 -8.46
N ILE A 62 3.77 -22.72 -9.56
CA ILE A 62 4.03 -21.39 -10.12
C ILE A 62 2.92 -21.08 -11.12
N GLU A 63 2.03 -20.18 -10.73
CA GLU A 63 0.84 -19.81 -11.50
C GLU A 63 1.07 -18.55 -12.35
N PHE A 64 0.46 -18.55 -13.53
CA PHE A 64 0.41 -17.41 -14.43
C PHE A 64 -1.03 -17.07 -14.79
N GLU A 65 -1.29 -15.79 -15.04
CA GLU A 65 -2.56 -15.38 -15.65
C GLU A 65 -2.75 -16.08 -17.01
N THR A 66 -3.99 -16.47 -17.30
CA THR A 66 -4.34 -17.25 -18.49
C THR A 66 -3.85 -16.54 -19.76
N GLY A 67 -3.07 -17.26 -20.59
CA GLY A 67 -2.49 -16.72 -21.82
C GLY A 67 -1.44 -15.62 -21.61
N SER A 68 -0.99 -15.40 -20.38
CA SER A 68 -0.10 -14.31 -19.98
C SER A 68 1.17 -14.84 -19.30
N ALA A 69 2.14 -13.92 -19.16
CA ALA A 69 3.38 -14.12 -18.40
C ALA A 69 3.34 -13.38 -17.04
N ALA A 70 2.19 -12.83 -16.65
CA ALA A 70 1.99 -12.25 -15.33
C ALA A 70 1.87 -13.36 -14.27
N LEU A 71 2.67 -13.27 -13.20
CA LEU A 71 2.68 -14.23 -12.08
C LEU A 71 1.48 -13.98 -11.15
N LEU A 72 0.85 -15.05 -10.65
CA LEU A 72 -0.32 -14.99 -9.78
C LEU A 72 -0.08 -15.59 -8.39
N GLY A 73 -0.80 -15.06 -7.40
CA GLY A 73 -1.08 -15.73 -6.14
C GLY A 73 0.05 -15.75 -5.10
N GLY A 74 -0.34 -15.98 -3.83
CA GLY A 74 0.61 -16.09 -2.71
C GLY A 74 1.48 -17.35 -2.76
N GLY A 75 1.02 -18.43 -3.40
CA GLY A 75 1.79 -19.68 -3.54
C GLY A 75 3.02 -19.52 -4.45
N THR A 76 2.87 -18.82 -5.59
CA THR A 76 3.99 -18.46 -6.47
C THR A 76 5.02 -17.60 -5.74
N ASP A 77 4.56 -16.62 -4.95
CA ASP A 77 5.46 -15.75 -4.19
C ASP A 77 6.27 -16.52 -3.14
N GLU A 78 5.67 -17.50 -2.45
CA GLU A 78 6.34 -18.38 -1.49
C GLU A 78 7.45 -19.20 -2.17
N ILE A 79 7.17 -19.80 -3.33
CA ILE A 79 8.17 -20.56 -4.10
C ILE A 79 9.35 -19.67 -4.49
N LEU A 80 9.07 -18.47 -5.02
CA LEU A 80 10.10 -17.53 -5.45
C LEU A 80 10.92 -16.99 -4.27
N ASP A 81 10.30 -16.80 -3.10
CA ASP A 81 11.00 -16.44 -1.87
C ASP A 81 11.96 -17.55 -1.43
N ARG A 82 11.54 -18.82 -1.50
CA ARG A 82 12.41 -19.97 -1.23
C ARG A 82 13.59 -20.01 -2.20
N TYR A 83 13.37 -19.92 -3.51
CA TYR A 83 14.46 -19.87 -4.49
C TYR A 83 15.43 -18.71 -4.23
N ALA A 84 14.92 -17.52 -3.92
CA ALA A 84 15.76 -16.38 -3.59
C ALA A 84 16.58 -16.62 -2.31
N ALA A 85 16.05 -17.32 -1.31
CA ALA A 85 16.78 -17.70 -0.10
C ALA A 85 17.91 -18.69 -0.42
N VAL A 86 17.64 -19.73 -1.22
CA VAL A 86 18.67 -20.70 -1.69
C VAL A 86 19.79 -19.97 -2.42
N LEU A 87 19.46 -19.11 -3.37
CA LEU A 87 20.44 -18.35 -4.16
C LEU A 87 21.26 -17.38 -3.29
N LYS A 88 20.69 -16.85 -2.20
CA LYS A 88 21.45 -16.03 -1.25
C LYS A 88 22.37 -16.85 -0.36
N GLN A 89 21.95 -18.05 0.04
CA GLN A 89 22.75 -18.96 0.85
C GLN A 89 23.96 -19.49 0.08
N TYR A 90 23.79 -19.79 -1.21
CA TYR A 90 24.84 -20.30 -2.08
C TYR A 90 25.23 -19.22 -3.10
N PRO A 91 26.12 -18.27 -2.77
CA PRO A 91 26.42 -17.10 -3.60
C PRO A 91 27.10 -17.45 -4.94
N ASP A 92 27.80 -18.58 -5.01
CA ASP A 92 28.48 -19.04 -6.23
C ASP A 92 27.51 -19.74 -7.22
N LEU A 93 26.28 -20.01 -6.79
CA LEU A 93 25.28 -20.69 -7.61
C LEU A 93 24.79 -19.78 -8.73
N LYS A 94 24.86 -20.26 -9.98
CA LYS A 94 24.16 -19.66 -11.11
C LYS A 94 23.10 -20.62 -11.60
N ILE A 95 21.94 -20.07 -11.93
CA ILE A 95 20.81 -20.86 -12.41
C ILE A 95 20.26 -20.30 -13.72
N ARG A 96 19.68 -21.19 -14.51
CA ARG A 96 18.85 -20.90 -15.67
C ARG A 96 17.41 -21.24 -15.33
N VAL A 97 16.55 -20.24 -15.52
CA VAL A 97 15.10 -20.42 -15.46
C VAL A 97 14.61 -20.84 -16.83
N GLU A 98 13.89 -21.94 -16.89
CA GLU A 98 13.38 -22.53 -18.12
C GLU A 98 11.85 -22.48 -18.13
N GLY A 99 11.26 -21.87 -19.16
CA GLY A 99 9.82 -21.86 -19.37
C GLY A 99 9.40 -22.94 -20.35
N HIS A 100 8.33 -23.68 -20.02
CA HIS A 100 7.78 -24.74 -20.86
C HIS A 100 6.26 -24.56 -21.01
N THR A 101 5.72 -25.04 -22.14
CA THR A 101 4.27 -25.05 -22.42
C THR A 101 3.82 -26.47 -22.77
N ASP A 102 2.51 -26.70 -22.66
CA ASP A 102 1.89 -27.84 -23.35
C ASP A 102 1.82 -27.59 -24.86
N SER A 103 1.37 -28.60 -25.62
CA SER A 103 1.34 -28.53 -27.09
C SER A 103 0.15 -27.77 -27.68
N ARG A 104 -0.69 -27.15 -26.84
CA ARG A 104 -1.88 -26.43 -27.34
C ARG A 104 -1.47 -25.09 -27.90
N GLY A 105 -1.91 -24.78 -29.12
CA GLY A 105 -1.60 -23.53 -29.80
C GLY A 105 -0.52 -23.69 -30.88
N SER A 106 0.05 -22.57 -31.33
CA SER A 106 1.12 -22.61 -32.34
C SER A 106 2.49 -22.72 -31.68
N THR A 107 3.41 -23.48 -32.27
CA THR A 107 4.80 -23.60 -31.80
C THR A 107 5.46 -22.24 -31.59
N LYS A 108 5.22 -21.27 -32.48
CA LYS A 108 5.74 -19.90 -32.35
C LYS A 108 5.18 -19.18 -31.12
N SER A 109 3.87 -19.21 -30.91
CA SER A 109 3.24 -18.59 -29.74
C SER A 109 3.70 -19.26 -28.44
N ASN A 110 3.86 -20.58 -28.45
CA ASN A 110 4.33 -21.35 -27.31
C ASN A 110 5.77 -21.01 -26.95
N GLN A 111 6.63 -20.87 -27.97
CA GLN A 111 8.00 -20.40 -27.80
C GLN A 111 8.03 -19.00 -27.17
N GLU A 112 7.33 -18.03 -27.76
CA GLU A 112 7.29 -16.64 -27.25
C GLU A 112 6.74 -16.57 -25.81
N LEU A 113 5.65 -17.28 -25.52
CA LEU A 113 5.03 -17.31 -24.19
C LEU A 113 5.98 -17.91 -23.15
N SER A 114 6.64 -19.02 -23.48
CA SER A 114 7.59 -19.68 -22.58
C SER A 114 8.79 -18.79 -22.23
N GLU A 115 9.31 -18.03 -23.19
CA GLU A 115 10.40 -17.08 -22.97
C GLU A 115 9.97 -15.91 -22.08
N GLN A 116 8.76 -15.39 -22.30
CA GLN A 116 8.21 -14.32 -21.47
C GLN A 116 8.02 -14.78 -20.03
N ARG A 117 7.49 -15.99 -19.81
CA ARG A 117 7.31 -16.58 -18.48
C ARG A 117 8.63 -16.78 -17.74
N ALA A 118 9.65 -17.33 -18.42
CA ALA A 118 10.99 -17.46 -17.86
C ALA A 118 11.59 -16.10 -17.46
N LYS A 119 11.43 -15.07 -18.30
CA LYS A 119 11.85 -13.70 -18.00
C LYS A 119 11.10 -13.11 -16.81
N SER A 120 9.79 -13.34 -16.69
CA SER A 120 8.99 -12.88 -15.55
C SER A 120 9.48 -13.46 -14.23
N ILE A 121 9.74 -14.77 -14.17
CA ILE A 121 10.31 -15.44 -12.99
C ILE A 121 11.70 -14.86 -12.66
N ARG A 122 12.59 -14.76 -13.65
CA ARG A 122 13.92 -14.16 -13.47
C ARG A 122 13.82 -12.75 -12.87
N ASN A 123 12.98 -11.90 -13.43
CA ASN A 123 12.79 -10.54 -12.94
C ASN A 123 12.20 -10.52 -11.51
N ALA A 124 11.35 -11.48 -11.18
CA ALA A 124 10.81 -11.63 -9.83
C ALA A 124 11.88 -12.03 -8.81
N LEU A 125 12.85 -12.88 -9.19
CA LEU A 125 14.01 -13.22 -8.36
C LEU A 125 14.97 -12.03 -8.19
N ILE A 126 15.16 -11.21 -9.24
CA ILE A 126 15.95 -9.97 -9.15
C ILE A 126 15.32 -8.99 -8.15
N ARG A 127 14.00 -8.81 -8.19
CA ARG A 127 13.28 -7.97 -7.20
C ARG A 127 13.44 -8.47 -5.76
N ARG A 128 13.69 -9.77 -5.58
CA ARG A 128 13.99 -10.40 -4.29
C ARG A 128 15.45 -10.28 -3.88
N GLY A 129 16.28 -9.60 -4.67
CA GLY A 129 17.67 -9.27 -4.35
C GLY A 129 18.69 -10.31 -4.83
N VAL A 130 18.33 -11.18 -5.78
CA VAL A 130 19.31 -12.03 -6.48
C VAL A 130 19.97 -11.22 -7.60
N ALA A 131 21.28 -11.32 -7.71
CA ALA A 131 22.04 -10.58 -8.71
C ALA A 131 21.73 -11.08 -10.13
N SER A 132 21.58 -10.15 -11.08
CA SER A 132 21.05 -10.42 -12.42
C SER A 132 21.94 -11.31 -13.29
N GLU A 133 23.24 -11.28 -13.04
CA GLU A 133 24.32 -12.03 -13.68
C GLU A 133 24.35 -13.51 -13.25
N ARG A 134 23.63 -13.86 -12.18
CA ARG A 134 23.49 -15.24 -11.69
C ARG A 134 22.27 -15.95 -12.27
N LEU A 135 21.50 -15.26 -13.10
CA LEU A 135 20.21 -15.70 -13.59
C LEU A 135 20.18 -15.62 -15.13
N ASP A 136 20.05 -16.77 -15.78
CA ASP A 136 19.67 -16.89 -17.19
C ASP A 136 18.16 -17.21 -17.30
N ALA A 137 17.53 -16.85 -18.42
CA ALA A 137 16.13 -17.18 -18.68
C ALA A 137 15.96 -17.64 -20.13
N ARG A 138 15.40 -18.85 -20.32
CA ARG A 138 15.15 -19.43 -21.64
C ARG A 138 13.76 -20.03 -21.73
N GLY A 139 13.09 -19.83 -22.86
CA GLY A 139 11.87 -20.53 -23.19
C GLY A 139 12.15 -21.69 -24.13
N PHE A 140 11.50 -22.83 -23.90
CA PHE A 140 11.59 -24.01 -24.77
C PHE A 140 10.26 -24.33 -25.46
N GLY A 141 9.21 -23.53 -25.23
CA GLY A 141 7.87 -23.79 -25.72
C GLY A 141 7.43 -25.21 -25.40
N GLU A 142 6.93 -25.90 -26.40
CA GLU A 142 6.49 -27.30 -26.34
C GLU A 142 7.60 -28.32 -26.69
N SER A 143 8.84 -27.86 -26.95
CA SER A 143 9.90 -28.71 -27.52
C SER A 143 10.54 -29.68 -26.52
N GLN A 144 10.39 -29.43 -25.21
CA GLN A 144 10.94 -30.27 -24.13
C GLN A 144 9.86 -30.66 -23.11
N PRO A 145 8.89 -31.48 -23.52
CA PRO A 145 7.81 -31.91 -22.62
C PRO A 145 8.35 -32.80 -21.51
N GLU A 146 7.81 -32.64 -20.30
CA GLU A 146 8.07 -33.55 -19.18
C GLU A 146 7.40 -34.91 -19.44
N ARG A 147 6.19 -34.87 -19.99
CA ARG A 147 5.39 -36.03 -20.34
C ARG A 147 5.01 -35.98 -21.81
N VAL A 148 5.26 -37.08 -22.52
CA VAL A 148 4.89 -37.22 -23.93
C VAL A 148 3.36 -37.14 -24.06
N GLU A 149 2.89 -36.19 -24.86
CA GLU A 149 1.45 -36.02 -25.09
C GLU A 149 0.94 -37.05 -26.10
N PRO A 150 0.01 -37.95 -25.73
CA PRO A 150 -0.55 -38.91 -26.67
C PRO A 150 -1.42 -38.20 -27.73
N PRO A 151 -1.73 -38.85 -28.86
CA PRO A 151 -2.52 -38.23 -29.94
C PRO A 151 -3.88 -37.70 -29.51
N ALA A 152 -4.46 -38.25 -28.43
CA ALA A 152 -5.71 -37.79 -27.85
C ALA A 152 -5.60 -36.42 -27.14
N CYS A 153 -4.41 -36.03 -26.68
CA CYS A 153 -4.16 -34.78 -25.94
C CYS A 153 -3.39 -33.75 -26.77
N ARG A 154 -2.55 -34.21 -27.71
CA ARG A 154 -1.62 -33.35 -28.46
C ARG A 154 -2.37 -32.31 -29.31
N ASN A 155 -2.09 -31.04 -29.06
CA ASN A 155 -2.70 -29.87 -29.71
C ASN A 155 -4.24 -29.94 -29.75
N ARG A 156 -4.86 -30.37 -28.65
CA ARG A 156 -6.32 -30.44 -28.47
C ARG A 156 -6.78 -29.44 -27.43
N SER A 157 -7.94 -28.80 -27.63
CA SER A 157 -8.62 -28.06 -26.57
C SER A 157 -9.41 -29.04 -25.69
N GLU A 158 -9.68 -28.64 -24.44
CA GLU A 158 -10.42 -29.46 -23.46
C GLU A 158 -11.76 -29.96 -24.01
N ASP A 159 -12.50 -29.10 -24.72
CA ASP A 159 -13.79 -29.43 -25.33
C ASP A 159 -13.70 -30.50 -26.44
N THR A 160 -12.50 -30.76 -26.98
CA THR A 160 -12.28 -31.72 -28.06
C THR A 160 -11.71 -33.06 -27.58
N VAL A 161 -11.32 -33.15 -26.31
CA VAL A 161 -10.81 -34.39 -25.72
C VAL A 161 -12.00 -35.26 -25.28
N PRO A 162 -12.02 -36.57 -25.61
CA PRO A 162 -13.03 -37.47 -25.09
C PRO A 162 -13.06 -37.45 -23.56
N GLU A 163 -14.26 -37.41 -22.96
CA GLU A 163 -14.43 -37.29 -21.50
C GLU A 163 -13.60 -38.31 -20.71
N ALA A 164 -13.55 -39.56 -21.19
CA ALA A 164 -12.76 -40.64 -20.58
C ALA A 164 -11.23 -40.40 -20.57
N LYS A 165 -10.74 -39.41 -21.32
CA LYS A 165 -9.32 -39.06 -21.44
C LYS A 165 -8.99 -37.66 -20.92
N LEU A 166 -10.00 -36.87 -20.55
CA LEU A 166 -9.80 -35.48 -20.15
C LEU A 166 -8.89 -35.34 -18.92
N ALA A 167 -9.12 -36.16 -17.89
CA ALA A 167 -8.29 -36.14 -16.68
C ALA A 167 -6.82 -36.49 -16.97
N GLU A 168 -6.57 -37.52 -17.80
CA GLU A 168 -5.22 -37.91 -18.22
C GLU A 168 -4.53 -36.77 -18.99
N CYS A 169 -5.23 -36.13 -19.92
CA CYS A 169 -4.69 -35.00 -20.67
C CYS A 169 -4.41 -33.79 -19.77
N GLN A 170 -5.29 -33.50 -18.80
CA GLN A 170 -5.10 -32.41 -17.86
C GLN A 170 -3.83 -32.60 -17.02
N GLU A 171 -3.59 -33.81 -16.51
CA GLU A 171 -2.36 -34.12 -15.76
C GLU A 171 -1.10 -33.93 -16.62
N ILE A 172 -1.13 -34.41 -17.87
CA ILE A 172 0.00 -34.27 -18.81
C ILE A 172 0.25 -32.80 -19.14
N TRP A 173 -0.79 -32.05 -19.47
CA TRP A 173 -0.64 -30.63 -19.81
C TRP A 173 -0.15 -29.81 -18.61
N THR A 174 -0.65 -30.09 -17.40
CA THR A 174 -0.16 -29.44 -16.18
C THR A 174 1.31 -29.76 -15.93
N ALA A 175 1.74 -31.01 -16.13
CA ALA A 175 3.16 -31.37 -16.03
C ALA A 175 4.04 -30.64 -17.07
N ASN A 176 3.54 -30.43 -18.28
CA ASN A 176 4.29 -29.75 -19.34
C ASN A 176 4.32 -28.22 -19.16
N ARG A 177 3.25 -27.62 -18.59
CA ARG A 177 3.17 -26.19 -18.24
C ARG A 177 3.95 -25.89 -16.94
N ARG A 178 5.26 -26.00 -17.00
CA ARG A 178 6.14 -25.85 -15.84
C ARG A 178 7.20 -24.78 -16.02
N ALA A 179 7.77 -24.36 -14.89
CA ALA A 179 9.04 -23.65 -14.86
C ALA A 179 10.12 -24.58 -14.31
N GLY A 180 11.25 -24.69 -15.02
CA GLY A 180 12.43 -25.42 -14.57
C GLY A 180 13.49 -24.49 -13.99
N PHE A 181 14.21 -24.93 -12.98
CA PHE A 181 15.34 -24.22 -12.40
C PHE A 181 16.58 -25.10 -12.50
N ILE A 182 17.45 -24.80 -13.46
CA ILE A 182 18.63 -25.61 -13.78
C ILE A 182 19.88 -24.90 -13.28
N VAL A 183 20.68 -25.59 -12.48
CA VAL A 183 21.99 -25.12 -12.04
C VAL A 183 22.95 -25.16 -13.22
N THR A 184 23.52 -24.01 -13.56
CA THR A 184 24.49 -23.89 -14.65
C THR A 184 25.93 -23.83 -14.14
N GLU A 185 26.13 -23.29 -12.93
CA GLU A 185 27.43 -23.22 -12.25
C GLU A 185 27.23 -23.27 -10.73
N GLY A 186 28.26 -23.71 -9.99
CA GLY A 186 28.25 -23.71 -8.52
C GLY A 186 27.51 -24.88 -7.86
N GLY A 187 27.11 -25.92 -8.61
CA GLY A 187 26.39 -27.08 -8.07
C GLY A 187 27.14 -27.89 -7.00
N GLY A 188 28.47 -27.72 -6.89
CA GLY A 188 29.28 -28.37 -5.86
C GLY A 188 29.05 -27.84 -4.44
N SER A 189 28.49 -26.63 -4.29
CA SER A 189 28.14 -26.08 -2.97
C SER A 189 26.75 -26.53 -2.49
N LEU A 190 25.95 -27.14 -3.36
CA LEU A 190 24.62 -27.62 -3.00
C LEU A 190 24.69 -28.93 -2.18
N PRO A 191 23.66 -29.21 -1.36
CA PRO A 191 23.50 -30.50 -0.70
C PRO A 191 23.52 -31.68 -1.68
N ALA A 192 23.68 -32.90 -1.13
CA ALA A 192 23.63 -34.13 -1.92
C ALA A 192 22.31 -34.27 -2.69
N ASP A 193 22.31 -35.02 -3.78
CA ASP A 193 21.10 -35.28 -4.57
C ASP A 193 19.99 -35.91 -3.71
N GLY A 194 18.76 -35.47 -3.94
CA GLY A 194 17.59 -35.84 -3.13
C GLY A 194 17.49 -35.12 -1.79
N ALA A 195 18.51 -34.35 -1.39
CA ALA A 195 18.42 -33.52 -0.20
C ALA A 195 17.69 -32.20 -0.51
N VAL A 196 16.99 -31.70 0.50
CA VAL A 196 16.36 -30.39 0.45
C VAL A 196 17.48 -29.34 0.36
N ALA A 197 17.51 -28.61 -0.75
CA ALA A 197 18.37 -27.45 -0.96
C ALA A 197 17.83 -26.24 -0.20
N SER A 198 17.44 -26.38 1.07
CA SER A 198 16.92 -25.28 1.88
C SER A 198 18.02 -24.70 2.77
N ALA A 199 18.02 -23.39 2.90
CA ALA A 199 18.53 -22.74 4.10
C ALA A 199 17.71 -23.26 5.29
N PRO A 200 18.31 -23.50 6.47
CA PRO A 200 17.52 -23.74 7.67
C PRO A 200 16.46 -22.64 7.75
N GLU A 201 15.24 -23.05 8.09
CA GLU A 201 14.05 -22.19 8.25
C GLU A 201 14.50 -20.77 8.61
N PRO A 202 14.25 -19.74 7.78
CA PRO A 202 14.54 -18.39 8.24
C PRO A 202 13.80 -18.27 9.55
N GLU A 203 14.53 -18.07 10.66
CA GLU A 203 13.91 -17.93 11.99
C GLU A 203 12.67 -17.09 11.77
N PRO A 204 11.48 -17.58 12.18
CA PRO A 204 10.21 -16.97 11.81
C PRO A 204 10.40 -15.49 11.99
N VAL A 205 10.40 -14.73 10.87
CA VAL A 205 10.63 -13.29 10.90
C VAL A 205 9.64 -12.83 11.93
N PRO A 206 10.08 -12.39 13.13
CA PRO A 206 9.20 -12.37 14.27
C PRO A 206 8.03 -11.53 13.83
N GLU A 207 6.86 -12.18 13.71
CA GLU A 207 5.61 -11.57 13.27
C GLU A 207 5.64 -10.17 13.84
N ALA A 208 5.69 -9.15 12.97
CA ALA A 208 6.07 -7.80 13.36
C ALA A 208 5.34 -7.46 14.64
N ARG A 209 6.01 -7.61 15.80
CA ARG A 209 5.29 -7.62 17.07
C ARG A 209 4.56 -6.30 17.07
N PRO A 210 3.22 -6.29 17.22
CA PRO A 210 2.49 -5.03 17.20
C PRO A 210 3.24 -4.11 18.14
N SER A 211 3.66 -2.96 17.60
CA SER A 211 4.61 -2.09 18.28
C SER A 211 4.10 -1.88 19.69
N LYS A 212 4.83 -2.36 20.70
CA LYS A 212 4.43 -2.25 22.11
C LYS A 212 4.39 -0.79 22.58
N ARG A 213 4.75 0.16 21.71
CA ARG A 213 4.66 1.58 21.99
C ARG A 213 3.18 1.98 22.01
N PRO A 214 2.70 2.64 23.08
CA PRO A 214 1.39 3.26 23.04
C PRO A 214 1.33 4.31 21.92
N PRO A 215 0.13 4.66 21.45
CA PRO A 215 -0.01 5.69 20.43
C PRO A 215 0.57 7.02 20.94
N ASP A 216 1.31 7.69 20.06
CA ASP A 216 1.84 9.02 20.29
C ASP A 216 0.72 10.03 20.02
N TRP A 217 0.54 10.95 20.95
CA TRP A 217 -0.44 12.02 20.83
C TRP A 217 0.27 13.33 20.58
N ALA A 218 -0.24 14.14 19.66
CA ALA A 218 0.31 15.45 19.36
C ALA A 218 -0.77 16.51 19.16
N LEU A 219 -0.50 17.72 19.65
CA LEU A 219 -1.20 18.92 19.22
C LEU A 219 -0.51 19.43 17.97
N ARG A 220 -1.22 19.46 16.86
CA ARG A 220 -0.70 19.95 15.58
C ARG A 220 -1.23 21.34 15.29
N LEU A 221 -0.30 22.23 14.99
CA LEU A 221 -0.55 23.55 14.43
C LEU A 221 -0.14 23.50 12.97
N PHE A 222 -0.99 24.01 12.09
CA PHE A 222 -0.71 24.04 10.68
C PHE A 222 -1.23 25.32 10.07
N GLY A 223 -0.61 25.72 8.98
CA GLY A 223 -1.06 26.86 8.22
C GLY A 223 -0.20 27.04 6.99
N GLY A 224 -0.69 27.86 6.08
CA GLY A 224 -0.08 28.00 4.78
C GLY A 224 -0.87 28.92 3.89
N TYR A 225 -0.59 28.78 2.60
CA TYR A 225 -1.18 29.59 1.57
C TYR A 225 -1.84 28.69 0.54
N THR A 226 -3.08 29.04 0.18
CA THR A 226 -3.94 28.33 -0.75
C THR A 226 -4.07 29.14 -2.03
N LEU A 227 -3.91 28.47 -3.17
CA LEU A 227 -4.27 28.97 -4.50
C LEU A 227 -5.43 28.13 -5.04
N MET A 228 -6.40 28.75 -5.71
CA MET A 228 -7.54 28.05 -6.32
C MET A 228 -7.50 28.18 -7.85
N TYR A 229 -7.81 27.09 -8.55
CA TYR A 229 -7.79 26.91 -10.00
C TYR A 229 -9.21 26.63 -10.53
N PRO A 230 -9.50 26.93 -11.83
CA PRO A 230 -8.56 27.32 -12.90
C PRO A 230 -8.16 28.80 -12.95
N ASN A 231 -8.87 29.69 -12.25
CA ASN A 231 -8.52 31.12 -12.18
C ASN A 231 -7.75 31.41 -10.87
N ASN A 232 -6.43 31.54 -10.97
CA ASN A 232 -5.49 31.89 -9.88
C ASN A 232 -5.77 33.23 -9.18
N ASP A 233 -6.81 33.95 -9.58
CA ASP A 233 -7.25 35.17 -8.92
C ASP A 233 -7.71 34.92 -7.48
N PHE A 234 -8.09 33.68 -7.14
CA PHE A 234 -8.47 33.29 -5.79
C PHE A 234 -7.30 32.71 -5.02
N HIS A 235 -6.90 33.43 -3.97
CA HIS A 235 -5.78 33.04 -3.11
C HIS A 235 -6.00 33.50 -1.67
N GLY A 236 -5.30 32.87 -0.73
CA GLY A 236 -5.28 33.38 0.63
C GLY A 236 -4.67 32.42 1.64
N GLY A 237 -4.77 32.80 2.91
CA GLY A 237 -4.14 32.08 4.01
C GLY A 237 -5.08 31.08 4.66
N HIS A 238 -4.49 30.04 5.23
CA HIS A 238 -5.21 29.11 6.09
C HIS A 238 -4.39 28.80 7.34
N PHE A 239 -5.09 28.49 8.43
CA PHE A 239 -4.47 28.01 9.66
C PHE A 239 -5.43 27.12 10.42
N GLY A 240 -4.89 26.23 11.25
CA GLY A 240 -5.71 25.42 12.11
C GLY A 240 -4.93 24.68 13.18
N VAL A 241 -5.70 24.00 14.01
CA VAL A 241 -5.22 23.25 15.17
C VAL A 241 -5.95 21.93 15.26
N GLY A 242 -5.24 20.85 15.59
CA GLY A 242 -5.84 19.53 15.73
C GLY A 242 -5.14 18.67 16.77
N VAL A 243 -5.88 17.71 17.29
CA VAL A 243 -5.32 16.65 18.15
C VAL A 243 -5.14 15.42 17.27
N HIS A 244 -3.92 14.91 17.23
CA HIS A 244 -3.57 13.75 16.42
C HIS A 244 -3.10 12.61 17.32
N ALA A 245 -3.58 11.42 17.04
CA ALA A 245 -3.02 10.17 17.56
C ALA A 245 -2.31 9.43 16.42
N SER A 246 -1.19 8.80 16.72
CA SER A 246 -0.44 8.02 15.74
C SER A 246 0.22 6.79 16.33
N GLN A 247 0.42 5.81 15.47
CA GLN A 247 1.06 4.55 15.80
C GLN A 247 2.13 4.23 14.76
N ARG A 248 3.27 3.73 15.24
CA ARG A 248 4.31 3.17 14.38
C ARG A 248 4.10 1.68 14.18
N PHE A 249 4.43 1.19 12.98
CA PHE A 249 4.25 -0.21 12.62
C PHE A 249 5.36 -0.70 11.66
N GLY A 250 5.36 -2.01 11.39
CA GLY A 250 6.32 -2.67 10.49
C GLY A 250 7.70 -2.89 11.10
N ALA A 251 8.58 -3.52 10.33
CA ALA A 251 9.94 -3.85 10.78
C ALA A 251 10.69 -2.57 11.21
N ARG A 252 11.19 -2.56 12.46
CA ARG A 252 11.92 -1.44 13.07
C ARG A 252 11.11 -0.15 13.27
N ASP A 253 9.78 -0.22 13.42
CA ASP A 253 8.89 0.94 13.70
C ASP A 253 8.99 2.06 12.61
N ARG A 254 9.21 1.68 11.35
CA ARG A 254 9.41 2.63 10.24
C ARG A 254 8.13 3.06 9.53
N GLY A 255 7.05 2.30 9.64
CA GLY A 255 5.73 2.69 9.16
C GLY A 255 5.05 3.63 10.15
N TYR A 256 4.22 4.54 9.64
CA TYR A 256 3.47 5.51 10.43
C TYR A 256 2.01 5.55 9.94
N ILE A 257 1.08 5.43 10.88
CA ILE A 257 -0.36 5.63 10.63
C ILE A 257 -0.94 6.47 11.75
N GLY A 258 -1.87 7.36 11.44
CA GLY A 258 -2.50 8.18 12.46
C GLY A 258 -3.48 9.17 11.89
N GLY A 259 -3.95 10.08 12.74
CA GLY A 259 -4.95 11.05 12.36
C GLY A 259 -5.66 11.64 13.55
N GLY A 260 -6.66 12.47 13.27
CA GLY A 260 -7.52 13.01 14.29
C GLY A 260 -8.34 14.22 13.85
N PRO A 261 -9.20 14.71 14.74
CA PRO A 261 -10.01 15.88 14.50
C PRO A 261 -9.17 17.16 14.57
N ARG A 262 -9.53 18.12 13.73
CA ARG A 262 -8.96 19.46 13.70
C ARG A 262 -10.01 20.52 13.44
N LEU A 263 -9.71 21.73 13.86
CA LEU A 263 -10.43 22.93 13.49
C LEU A 263 -9.60 23.67 12.46
N HIS A 264 -10.21 24.01 11.33
CA HIS A 264 -9.54 24.69 10.24
C HIS A 264 -10.25 25.99 9.90
N TYR A 265 -9.46 27.04 9.71
CA TYR A 265 -9.88 28.30 9.15
C TYR A 265 -9.12 28.55 7.85
N ARG A 266 -9.84 29.02 6.83
CA ARG A 266 -9.26 29.49 5.56
C ARG A 266 -9.93 30.79 5.15
N GLY A 267 -9.14 31.80 4.80
CA GLY A 267 -9.62 33.02 4.16
C GLY A 267 -9.07 33.09 2.75
N VAL A 268 -9.94 33.23 1.76
CA VAL A 268 -9.56 33.46 0.36
C VAL A 268 -10.17 34.76 -0.13
N ARG A 269 -9.41 35.46 -0.96
CA ARG A 269 -9.86 36.62 -1.71
C ARG A 269 -9.58 36.38 -3.18
N GLY A 270 -10.50 36.83 -4.03
CA GLY A 270 -10.27 36.84 -5.46
C GLY A 270 -11.20 37.79 -6.18
N ARG A 271 -11.08 37.81 -7.50
CA ARG A 271 -11.93 38.62 -8.37
C ARG A 271 -12.84 37.69 -9.16
N GLN A 272 -14.15 37.90 -9.07
CA GLN A 272 -15.09 37.16 -9.89
C GLN A 272 -15.21 37.86 -11.24
N HIS A 273 -14.86 37.13 -12.30
CA HIS A 273 -14.99 37.61 -13.68
C HIS A 273 -16.40 37.35 -14.19
N GLY A 274 -17.06 38.41 -14.67
CA GLY A 274 -18.40 38.41 -15.23
C GLY A 274 -18.65 39.73 -15.97
N LEU A 275 -19.89 39.99 -16.40
CA LEU A 275 -20.25 41.22 -17.11
C LEU A 275 -19.93 42.49 -16.29
N VAL A 276 -19.96 42.39 -14.95
CA VAL A 276 -19.45 43.40 -14.03
C VAL A 276 -18.50 42.71 -13.05
N PRO A 277 -17.17 42.89 -13.20
CA PRO A 277 -16.20 42.29 -12.30
C PRO A 277 -16.32 42.87 -10.90
N TYR A 278 -16.21 42.02 -9.87
CA TYR A 278 -16.15 42.46 -8.48
C TYR A 278 -15.20 41.61 -7.65
N ASP A 279 -14.62 42.23 -6.63
CA ASP A 279 -13.78 41.54 -5.65
C ASP A 279 -14.68 40.74 -4.70
N ILE A 280 -14.28 39.52 -4.39
CA ILE A 280 -14.97 38.64 -3.46
C ILE A 280 -14.02 38.11 -2.39
N GLY A 281 -14.42 38.22 -1.13
CA GLY A 281 -13.71 37.64 0.03
C GLY A 281 -14.57 36.60 0.73
N THR A 282 -14.05 35.38 0.87
CA THR A 282 -14.73 34.25 1.50
C THR A 282 -13.90 33.65 2.62
N HIS A 283 -14.54 33.45 3.76
CA HIS A 283 -13.95 32.81 4.93
C HIS A 283 -14.64 31.48 5.19
N TYR A 284 -13.85 30.44 5.35
CA TYR A 284 -14.28 29.10 5.70
C TYR A 284 -13.80 28.77 7.10
N ILE A 285 -14.71 28.24 7.92
CA ILE A 285 -14.36 27.69 9.23
C ILE A 285 -15.14 26.41 9.48
N GLY A 286 -14.45 25.38 9.98
CA GLY A 286 -15.14 24.14 10.29
C GLY A 286 -14.26 23.02 10.83
N PRO A 287 -14.90 21.97 11.37
CA PRO A 287 -14.22 20.75 11.73
C PRO A 287 -13.72 19.99 10.50
N GLU A 288 -12.53 19.41 10.61
CA GLU A 288 -11.98 18.48 9.63
C GLU A 288 -11.43 17.24 10.34
N GLY A 289 -11.49 16.10 9.64
CA GLY A 289 -10.72 14.91 9.96
C GLY A 289 -9.47 14.87 9.09
N ASN A 290 -8.36 14.42 9.66
CA ASN A 290 -7.16 14.13 8.88
C ASN A 290 -6.70 12.70 9.17
N PHE A 291 -6.39 11.96 8.10
CA PHE A 291 -5.75 10.67 8.12
C PHE A 291 -4.34 10.80 7.53
N LEU A 292 -3.36 10.23 8.22
CA LEU A 292 -1.95 10.28 7.88
C LEU A 292 -1.42 8.86 7.73
N ILE A 293 -0.74 8.60 6.62
CA ILE A 293 -0.01 7.36 6.40
C ILE A 293 1.34 7.66 5.79
N GLY A 294 2.37 6.93 6.19
CA GLY A 294 3.68 7.09 5.60
C GLY A 294 4.75 6.31 6.31
N GLY A 295 5.98 6.81 6.26
CA GLY A 295 7.10 6.14 6.87
C GLY A 295 8.36 6.98 6.96
N GLY A 296 9.31 6.49 7.75
CA GLY A 296 10.59 7.15 7.99
C GLY A 296 11.33 6.56 9.18
N ASN A 297 12.08 7.40 9.87
CA ASN A 297 12.85 7.04 11.05
C ASN A 297 12.50 7.95 12.25
N GLU A 298 13.28 7.90 13.33
CA GLU A 298 13.04 8.72 14.53
C GLU A 298 13.40 10.22 14.36
N ARG A 299 14.01 10.60 13.23
CA ARG A 299 14.43 11.99 12.92
C ARG A 299 13.58 12.65 11.85
N ILE A 300 13.09 11.89 10.87
CA ILE A 300 12.28 12.40 9.75
C ILE A 300 11.27 11.35 9.30
N VAL A 301 10.06 11.80 8.98
CA VAL A 301 9.04 10.99 8.28
C VAL A 301 8.51 11.73 7.06
N GLY A 302 8.26 10.96 6.00
CA GLY A 302 7.37 11.35 4.92
C GLY A 302 5.98 10.81 5.21
N LEU A 303 4.97 11.67 5.06
CA LEU A 303 3.56 11.37 5.31
C LEU A 303 2.76 11.78 4.09
N PHE A 304 1.70 11.03 3.82
CA PHE A 304 0.61 11.45 2.96
C PHE A 304 -0.57 11.82 3.86
N SER A 305 -1.08 13.03 3.70
CA SER A 305 -2.26 13.52 4.40
C SER A 305 -3.48 13.30 3.53
N LEU A 306 -4.58 12.82 4.12
CA LEU A 306 -5.91 12.83 3.51
C LEU A 306 -6.85 13.53 4.49
N ARG A 307 -7.44 14.63 4.04
CA ARG A 307 -8.31 15.48 4.85
C ARG A 307 -9.73 15.43 4.31
N LEU A 308 -10.68 15.40 5.22
CA LEU A 308 -12.09 15.55 4.93
C LEU A 308 -12.68 16.56 5.90
N GLY A 309 -13.18 17.67 5.36
CA GLY A 309 -13.72 18.78 6.15
C GLY A 309 -15.20 19.05 5.86
N LEU A 310 -15.90 19.55 6.88
CA LEU A 310 -17.18 20.22 6.73
C LEU A 310 -17.02 21.62 7.30
N GLY A 311 -17.42 22.66 6.57
CA GLY A 311 -17.22 24.04 7.03
C GLY A 311 -18.25 25.00 6.51
N ALA A 312 -18.58 26.01 7.31
CA ALA A 312 -19.45 27.09 6.90
C ALA A 312 -18.65 28.13 6.11
N ALA A 313 -19.26 28.69 5.07
CA ALA A 313 -18.68 29.73 4.24
C ALA A 313 -19.36 31.08 4.53
N ILE A 314 -18.55 32.11 4.80
CA ILE A 314 -19.00 33.49 5.01
C ILE A 314 -18.38 34.36 3.92
N THR A 315 -19.22 34.99 3.10
CA THR A 315 -18.76 35.83 1.99
C THR A 315 -19.29 37.25 2.18
N HIS A 316 -18.40 38.24 2.22
CA HIS A 316 -18.76 39.66 2.35
C HIS A 316 -19.64 39.98 3.58
N GLY A 317 -19.43 39.27 4.69
CA GLY A 317 -20.23 39.47 5.91
C GLY A 317 -21.65 38.90 5.86
N THR A 318 -22.06 38.32 4.72
CA THR A 318 -23.34 37.61 4.58
C THR A 318 -23.09 36.10 4.66
N LEU A 319 -23.77 35.43 5.60
CA LEU A 319 -23.81 33.97 5.67
C LEU A 319 -24.55 33.45 4.42
N ARG A 320 -23.83 32.78 3.51
CA ARG A 320 -24.43 32.22 2.28
C ARG A 320 -25.01 30.81 2.49
N GLY A 321 -24.71 30.17 3.61
CA GLY A 321 -25.25 28.87 4.00
C GLY A 321 -24.22 28.00 4.72
N VAL A 322 -24.65 26.83 5.22
CA VAL A 322 -23.75 25.73 5.55
C VAL A 322 -23.45 25.03 4.24
N ASP A 323 -22.47 25.53 3.49
CA ASP A 323 -22.05 24.85 2.26
C ASP A 323 -21.39 23.52 2.64
N PHE A 324 -21.93 22.41 2.10
CA PHE A 324 -21.27 21.10 2.08
C PHE A 324 -20.06 21.18 1.14
N ALA A 325 -19.08 22.00 1.48
CA ALA A 325 -17.79 22.00 0.82
C ALA A 325 -17.00 20.82 1.38
N GLY A 326 -17.17 19.65 0.76
CA GLY A 326 -16.33 18.50 1.05
C GLY A 326 -14.92 18.80 0.57
N TRP A 327 -14.06 19.31 1.45
CA TRP A 327 -12.66 19.53 1.13
C TRP A 327 -11.95 18.19 1.19
N LEU A 328 -11.78 17.56 0.03
CA LEU A 328 -10.86 16.43 -0.12
C LEU A 328 -9.51 17.02 -0.48
N LEU A 329 -8.67 17.19 0.54
CA LEU A 329 -7.29 17.69 0.38
C LEU A 329 -6.34 16.58 0.75
N GLY A 330 -5.42 16.27 -0.17
CA GLY A 330 -4.38 15.32 0.13
C GLY A 330 -3.05 15.70 -0.50
N GLY A 331 -1.98 15.23 0.11
CA GLY A 331 -0.67 15.51 -0.41
C GLY A 331 0.47 15.12 0.51
N PRO A 332 1.70 15.20 -0.03
CA PRO A 332 2.91 14.92 0.72
C PRO A 332 3.15 15.95 1.81
N MET A 333 3.58 15.44 2.95
CA MET A 333 4.06 16.18 4.11
C MET A 333 5.38 15.56 4.56
N VAL A 334 6.32 16.39 4.98
CA VAL A 334 7.56 15.93 5.60
C VAL A 334 7.65 16.56 6.97
N LEU A 335 7.88 15.75 8.00
CA LEU A 335 7.98 16.21 9.39
C LEU A 335 9.32 15.75 9.98
N GLY A 336 10.12 16.71 10.45
CA GLY A 336 11.41 16.48 11.09
C GLY A 336 11.36 16.80 12.58
N LYS A 337 12.10 16.04 13.39
CA LYS A 337 12.19 16.27 14.83
C LYS A 337 13.16 17.41 15.12
N ILE A 338 12.69 18.44 15.83
CA ILE A 338 13.53 19.60 16.23
C ILE A 338 13.89 19.56 17.72
N SER A 339 13.09 18.89 18.54
CA SER A 339 13.41 18.59 19.94
C SER A 339 12.70 17.32 20.38
N GLU A 340 12.89 16.88 21.63
CA GLU A 340 12.13 15.75 22.17
C GLU A 340 10.61 15.94 22.05
N ARG A 341 10.09 17.17 22.16
CA ARG A 341 8.64 17.40 22.16
C ARG A 341 8.11 18.07 20.92
N TRP A 342 8.98 18.47 20.00
CA TRP A 342 8.59 19.25 18.85
C TRP A 342 9.07 18.64 17.55
N SER A 343 8.19 18.66 16.57
CA SER A 343 8.51 18.37 15.19
C SER A 343 8.01 19.50 14.29
N LEU A 344 8.77 19.80 13.24
CA LEU A 344 8.49 20.86 12.29
C LEU A 344 8.63 20.32 10.86
N GLY A 345 7.78 20.79 9.97
CA GLY A 345 7.65 20.21 8.65
C GLY A 345 6.94 21.10 7.66
N GLY A 346 6.99 20.69 6.39
CA GLY A 346 6.27 21.31 5.29
C GLY A 346 5.23 20.36 4.72
N HIS A 347 4.21 20.91 4.07
CA HIS A 347 3.27 20.14 3.26
C HIS A 347 2.99 20.86 1.95
N ALA A 348 2.71 20.05 0.93
CA ALA A 348 2.13 20.50 -0.32
C ALA A 348 0.90 19.64 -0.57
N GLU A 349 -0.25 20.27 -0.83
CA GLU A 349 -1.51 19.56 -0.99
C GLU A 349 -2.23 19.98 -2.24
N PHE A 350 -2.94 19.01 -2.80
CA PHE A 350 -3.85 19.19 -3.93
C PHE A 350 -5.21 18.72 -3.46
N GLY A 351 -6.24 19.47 -3.78
CA GLY A 351 -7.57 19.06 -3.40
C GLY A 351 -8.66 19.72 -4.19
N ILE A 352 -9.86 19.24 -3.89
CA ILE A 352 -11.08 19.67 -4.53
C ILE A 352 -11.90 20.43 -3.50
N ALA A 353 -12.38 21.60 -3.93
CA ALA A 353 -13.25 22.49 -3.20
C ALA A 353 -14.54 22.62 -4.00
N GLY A 354 -15.67 22.11 -3.50
CA GLY A 354 -16.90 22.19 -4.27
C GLY A 354 -18.15 22.05 -3.42
N GLY A 355 -19.18 22.83 -3.77
CA GLY A 355 -20.56 22.63 -3.34
C GLY A 355 -21.36 21.94 -4.45
N VAL A 356 -22.66 21.70 -4.22
CA VAL A 356 -23.55 21.09 -5.23
C VAL A 356 -23.55 21.96 -6.50
N GLY A 357 -22.95 21.44 -7.58
CA GLY A 357 -22.94 22.09 -8.90
C GLY A 357 -21.68 22.89 -9.26
N SER A 358 -20.63 22.96 -8.41
CA SER A 358 -19.34 23.57 -8.80
C SER A 358 -18.15 22.84 -8.16
N VAL A 359 -17.08 22.64 -8.94
CA VAL A 359 -15.84 21.98 -8.53
C VAL A 359 -14.68 22.94 -8.83
N ALA A 360 -13.98 23.38 -7.80
CA ALA A 360 -12.73 24.13 -7.88
C ALA A 360 -11.57 23.24 -7.42
N PHE A 361 -10.41 23.40 -8.08
CA PHE A 361 -9.19 22.73 -7.63
C PHE A 361 -8.40 23.68 -6.75
N THR A 362 -7.72 23.15 -5.75
CA THR A 362 -6.94 23.95 -4.80
C THR A 362 -5.57 23.34 -4.63
N THR A 363 -4.57 24.21 -4.52
CA THR A 363 -3.21 23.83 -4.16
C THR A 363 -2.80 24.58 -2.91
N GLU A 364 -2.25 23.87 -1.93
CA GLU A 364 -1.80 24.46 -0.67
C GLU A 364 -0.32 24.17 -0.45
N ILE A 365 0.40 25.17 0.04
CA ILE A 365 1.75 24.98 0.57
C ILE A 365 1.79 25.59 1.95
N GLY A 366 2.30 24.84 2.92
CA GLY A 366 2.32 25.31 4.29
C GLY A 366 3.27 24.59 5.20
N ILE A 367 3.24 25.01 6.46
CA ILE A 367 4.08 24.51 7.54
C ILE A 367 3.22 23.73 8.51
N ASN A 368 3.81 22.70 9.13
CA ASN A 368 3.21 21.92 10.19
C ASN A 368 4.16 21.87 11.39
N ALA A 369 3.65 22.24 12.56
CA ALA A 369 4.34 22.08 13.83
C ALA A 369 3.54 21.13 14.72
N ALA A 370 4.21 20.13 15.29
CA ALA A 370 3.59 19.14 16.16
C ALA A 370 4.24 19.17 17.53
N TRP A 371 3.43 19.37 18.57
CA TRP A 371 3.84 19.25 19.96
C TRP A 371 3.37 17.93 20.55
N HIS A 372 4.30 17.11 21.02
CA HIS A 372 4.04 15.73 21.44
C HIS A 372 3.79 15.60 22.95
N PHE A 373 2.73 14.87 23.29
CA PHE A 373 2.29 14.53 24.64
C PHE A 373 2.88 13.19 25.13
N GLY A 374 2.67 12.84 26.41
CA GLY A 374 3.09 11.54 26.97
C GLY A 374 4.29 11.58 27.94
N ARG A 375 4.79 10.40 28.34
CA ARG A 375 5.97 10.20 29.22
C ARG A 375 7.02 9.35 28.50
N GLY A 376 8.31 9.71 28.62
CA GLY A 376 9.43 8.99 27.99
C GLY A 376 10.35 9.88 27.17
N ARG A 377 11.56 9.37 26.85
CA ARG A 377 12.64 10.09 26.13
C ARG A 377 12.51 10.05 24.60
N ARG A 378 11.62 9.23 24.05
CA ARG A 378 11.41 9.05 22.60
C ARG A 378 10.16 9.74 22.06
N LYS A 379 9.74 10.83 22.67
CA LYS A 379 8.67 11.68 22.13
C LYS A 379 9.10 12.22 20.77
N GLY A 380 8.16 12.35 19.84
CA GLY A 380 8.41 12.99 18.56
C GLY A 380 8.36 12.06 17.35
N ILE A 381 7.85 12.69 16.29
CA ILE A 381 7.36 12.15 15.01
C ILE A 381 6.38 11.01 15.14
#